data_AF-A0A948FPJ8-F1
#
_entry.id   AF-A0A948FPJ8-F1
#
_cell.length_a   1.000
_cell.length_b   1.000
_cell.length_c   1.000
_cell.angle_alpha   90.00
_cell.angle_beta   90.00
_cell.angle_gamma   90.00
#
_symmetry.space_group_name_H-M   'P 1'
#
loop_
_entity.id
_entity.type
_entity.pdbx_description
1 polymer ?
#
loop_
_entity_poly.entity_id
_entity_poly.type
_entity_poly.pdbx_seq_one_letter_code
_entity_poly.pdbx_strand_id
1 'polypeptide(L)'
;MHKKAQISTEYMFIIGLAMAILIPGSVIFYQYTQTSNEQSIAAQINQIGKTIINNAETIYVVGKNSWTTLQISFPETIVDAYILDSEDELVIEYATQRGVTQAVFFADIN
;
A
#
# COMPACT_ATOMS: atom_id res chain seq x y z
N MET A 1 -55.10 5.70 18.64
CA MET A 1 -53.75 5.90 19.22
C MET A 1 -52.88 4.63 19.15
N HIS A 2 -53.41 3.45 19.54
CA HIS A 2 -52.66 2.19 19.55
C HIS A 2 -51.96 1.77 18.25
N LYS A 3 -52.60 1.95 17.09
CA LYS A 3 -51.99 1.57 15.79
C LYS A 3 -50.70 2.34 15.48
N LYS A 4 -50.64 3.62 15.82
CA LYS A 4 -49.44 4.45 15.57
C LYS A 4 -48.27 4.00 16.45
N ALA A 5 -48.54 3.68 17.72
CA ALA A 5 -47.52 3.17 18.63
C ALA A 5 -46.97 1.82 18.19
N GLN A 6 -47.83 0.88 17.75
CA GLN A 6 -47.40 -0.41 17.22
C GLN A 6 -46.51 -0.23 15.98
N ILE A 7 -46.94 0.60 15.02
CA ILE A 7 -46.18 0.88 13.80
C ILE A 7 -44.82 1.51 14.12
N SER A 8 -44.77 2.47 15.05
CA SER A 8 -43.51 3.08 15.49
C SER A 8 -42.54 2.05 16.08
N THR A 9 -43.05 1.09 16.87
CA THR A 9 -42.23 0.02 17.45
C THR A 9 -41.71 -0.94 16.38
N GLU A 10 -42.53 -1.30 15.40
CA GLU A 10 -42.11 -2.15 14.25
C GLU A 10 -40.98 -1.48 13.46
N TYR A 11 -41.09 -0.19 13.17
CA TYR A 11 -40.00 0.56 12.51
C TYR A 11 -38.74 0.65 13.37
N MET A 12 -38.88 0.79 14.69
CA MET A 12 -37.73 0.82 15.60
C MET A 12 -36.98 -0.52 15.57
N PHE A 13 -37.69 -1.65 15.49
CA PHE A 13 -37.08 -2.96 15.30
C PHE A 13 -36.40 -3.11 13.92
N ILE A 14 -37.04 -2.65 12.85
CA ILE A 14 -36.45 -2.69 11.50
C ILE A 14 -35.15 -1.89 11.45
N ILE A 15 -35.15 -0.67 12.02
CA ILE A 15 -33.97 0.18 12.09
C ILE A 15 -32.89 -0.46 12.97
N GLY A 16 -33.27 -1.01 14.12
CA GLY A 16 -32.34 -1.71 15.02
C GLY A 16 -31.65 -2.89 14.33
N LEU A 17 -32.41 -3.70 13.58
CA LEU A 17 -31.88 -4.80 12.79
C LEU A 17 -30.97 -4.31 11.65
N ALA A 18 -31.38 -3.26 10.94
CA ALA A 18 -30.57 -2.66 9.89
C ALA A 18 -29.22 -2.16 10.45
N MET A 19 -29.23 -1.47 11.58
CA MET A 19 -28.00 -1.00 12.25
C MET A 19 -27.13 -2.16 12.73
N ALA A 20 -27.74 -3.24 13.25
CA ALA A 20 -27.00 -4.42 13.68
C ALA A 20 -26.21 -5.10 12.53
N ILE A 21 -26.67 -4.94 11.28
CA ILE A 21 -25.97 -5.43 10.08
C ILE A 21 -24.97 -4.38 9.58
N LEU A 22 -25.38 -3.11 9.54
CA LEU A 22 -24.56 -2.03 8.99
C LEU A 22 -23.29 -1.79 9.80
N ILE A 23 -23.35 -1.82 11.14
CA ILE A 23 -22.18 -1.58 12.00
C ILE A 23 -21.03 -2.55 11.69
N PRO A 24 -21.19 -3.88 11.79
CA PRO A 24 -20.10 -4.81 11.46
C PRO A 24 -19.72 -4.74 9.98
N GLY A 25 -20.69 -4.50 9.08
CA GLY A 25 -20.41 -4.32 7.65
C GLY A 25 -19.49 -3.14 7.37
N SER A 26 -19.70 -1.99 8.04
CA SER A 26 -18.84 -0.82 7.92
C SER A 26 -17.44 -1.07 8.47
N VAL A 27 -17.31 -1.82 9.57
CA VAL A 27 -16.00 -2.18 10.14
C VAL A 27 -15.20 -3.04 9.17
N ILE A 28 -15.83 -4.09 8.62
CA ILE A 28 -15.18 -4.97 7.63
C ILE A 28 -14.78 -4.19 6.38
N PHE A 29 -15.70 -3.34 5.88
CA PHE A 29 -15.43 -2.50 4.71
C PHE A 29 -14.23 -1.57 4.94
N TYR A 30 -14.18 -0.91 6.10
CA TYR A 30 -13.08 -0.02 6.46
C TYR A 30 -11.72 -0.75 6.52
N GLN A 31 -11.69 -1.95 7.10
CA GLN A 31 -10.47 -2.78 7.15
C GLN A 31 -10.03 -3.23 5.76
N TYR A 32 -10.99 -3.63 4.91
CA TYR A 32 -10.73 -4.02 3.54
C TYR A 32 -10.14 -2.87 2.72
N THR A 33 -10.74 -1.68 2.79
CA THR A 33 -10.24 -0.49 2.08
C THR A 33 -8.82 -0.14 2.49
N GLN A 34 -8.50 -0.20 3.79
CA GLN A 34 -7.13 0.06 4.26
C GLN A 34 -6.13 -0.96 3.72
N THR A 35 -6.46 -2.26 3.82
CA THR A 35 -5.59 -3.33 3.31
C THR A 35 -5.37 -3.21 1.80
N SER A 36 -6.42 -2.89 1.05
CA SER A 36 -6.32 -2.70 -0.40
C SER A 36 -5.44 -1.51 -0.78
N ASN A 37 -5.52 -0.41 -0.03
CA ASN A 37 -4.65 0.74 -0.27
C ASN A 37 -3.18 0.42 0.03
N GLU A 38 -2.90 -0.27 1.14
CA GLU A 38 -1.54 -0.70 1.49
C GLU A 38 -0.94 -1.63 0.43
N GLN A 39 -1.74 -2.57 -0.09
CA GLN A 39 -1.32 -3.45 -1.20
C GLN A 39 -0.99 -2.66 -2.47
N SER A 40 -1.77 -1.63 -2.81
CA SER A 40 -1.51 -0.79 -3.98
C SER A 40 -0.20 0.00 -3.82
N ILE A 41 0.04 0.57 -2.64
CA ILE A 41 1.29 1.30 -2.34
C ILE A 41 2.47 0.35 -2.43
N ALA A 42 2.38 -0.82 -1.79
CA ALA A 42 3.43 -1.83 -1.83
C ALA A 42 3.74 -2.30 -3.27
N ALA A 43 2.71 -2.48 -4.11
CA ALA A 43 2.88 -2.82 -5.51
C ALA A 43 3.61 -1.72 -6.31
N GLN A 44 3.27 -0.45 -6.05
CA GLN A 44 3.94 0.68 -6.68
C GLN A 44 5.41 0.76 -6.27
N ILE A 45 5.72 0.60 -4.98
CA ILE A 45 7.09 0.58 -4.47
C ILE A 45 7.88 -0.59 -5.08
N ASN A 46 7.25 -1.77 -5.17
CA ASN A 46 7.85 -2.93 -5.82
C ASN A 46 8.21 -2.66 -7.29
N GLN A 47 7.29 -2.02 -8.03
CA GLN A 47 7.53 -1.63 -9.41
C GLN A 47 8.67 -0.62 -9.54
N ILE A 48 8.75 0.36 -8.62
CA ILE A 48 9.82 1.35 -8.57
C ILE A 48 11.18 0.68 -8.35
N GLY A 49 11.31 -0.13 -7.29
CA GLY A 49 12.57 -0.81 -6.97
C GLY A 49 13.04 -1.71 -8.11
N LYS A 50 12.14 -2.51 -8.69
CA LYS A 50 12.44 -3.32 -9.89
C LYS A 50 12.89 -2.48 -11.08
N THR A 51 12.24 -1.34 -11.31
CA THR A 51 12.62 -0.46 -12.42
C THR A 51 14.03 0.09 -12.21
N ILE A 52 14.37 0.49 -10.98
CA ILE A 52 15.71 1.00 -10.65
C ILE A 52 16.75 -0.10 -10.85
N ILE A 53 16.56 -1.28 -10.24
CA ILE A 53 17.51 -2.39 -10.33
C ILE A 53 17.71 -2.85 -11.78
N ASN A 54 16.63 -3.12 -12.52
CA ASN A 54 16.75 -3.57 -13.91
C ASN A 54 17.49 -2.57 -14.80
N ASN A 55 17.29 -1.26 -14.57
CA ASN A 55 18.03 -0.23 -15.31
C ASN A 55 19.49 -0.16 -14.87
N ALA A 56 19.79 -0.30 -13.58
CA ALA A 56 21.15 -0.36 -13.07
C ALA A 56 21.93 -1.54 -13.68
N GLU A 57 21.33 -2.73 -13.69
CA GLU A 57 21.89 -3.93 -14.34
C GLU A 57 22.10 -3.71 -15.84
N THR A 58 21.11 -3.13 -16.52
CA THR A 58 21.23 -2.84 -17.96
C THR A 58 22.40 -1.90 -18.24
N ILE A 59 22.52 -0.80 -17.48
CA ILE A 59 23.62 0.17 -17.66
C ILE A 59 24.97 -0.46 -17.36
N TYR A 60 25.05 -1.30 -16.32
CA TYR A 60 26.27 -2.03 -15.99
C TYR A 60 26.75 -2.87 -17.16
N VAL A 61 25.84 -3.61 -17.82
CA VAL A 61 26.14 -4.42 -19.01
C VAL A 61 26.55 -3.57 -20.21
N VAL A 62 25.95 -2.39 -20.41
CA VAL A 62 26.33 -1.48 -21.52
C VAL A 62 27.78 -0.98 -21.36
N GLY A 63 28.26 -0.88 -20.12
CA GLY A 63 29.66 -0.68 -19.80
C GLY A 63 30.01 0.71 -19.29
N LYS A 64 31.30 0.92 -19.07
CA LYS A 64 31.83 2.08 -18.34
C LYS A 64 31.47 3.42 -19.00
N ASN A 65 31.07 4.39 -18.18
CA ASN A 65 30.57 5.72 -18.57
C ASN A 65 29.19 5.74 -19.24
N SER A 66 28.41 4.67 -19.11
CA SER A 66 26.99 4.68 -19.47
C SER A 66 26.16 5.25 -18.32
N TRP A 67 25.16 6.07 -18.63
CA TRP A 67 24.19 6.56 -17.65
C TRP A 67 22.79 6.61 -18.26
N THR A 68 21.78 6.53 -17.41
CA THR A 68 20.37 6.75 -17.76
C THR A 68 19.74 7.70 -16.76
N THR A 69 18.69 8.39 -17.19
CA THR A 69 17.87 9.23 -16.31
C THR A 69 16.49 8.61 -16.20
N LEU A 70 16.09 8.25 -14.97
CA LEU A 70 14.76 7.74 -14.69
C LEU A 70 13.87 8.85 -14.16
N GLN A 71 12.65 8.94 -14.69
CA GLN A 71 11.59 9.77 -14.12
C GLN A 71 10.62 8.87 -13.38
N ILE A 72 10.64 8.96 -12.06
CA ILE A 72 9.82 8.12 -11.17
C ILE A 72 8.97 9.03 -10.30
N SER A 73 7.68 8.72 -10.22
CA SER A 73 6.77 9.36 -9.27
C SER A 73 6.75 8.53 -7.99
N PHE A 74 7.37 9.06 -6.94
CA PHE A 74 7.34 8.43 -5.63
C PHE A 74 6.02 8.71 -4.91
N PRO A 75 5.38 7.70 -4.28
CA PRO A 75 4.27 7.93 -3.37
C PRO A 75 4.75 8.69 -2.13
N GLU A 76 3.88 9.54 -1.56
CA GLU A 76 4.17 10.35 -0.36
C GLU A 76 4.49 9.51 0.88
N THR A 77 4.19 8.21 0.86
CA THR A 77 4.41 7.30 1.97
C THR A 77 5.86 6.83 2.10
N ILE A 78 6.73 7.10 1.12
CA ILE A 78 8.15 6.74 1.23
C ILE A 78 8.82 7.66 2.24
N VAL A 79 9.55 7.04 3.17
CA VAL A 79 10.27 7.72 4.25
C VAL A 79 11.72 7.92 3.85
N ASP A 80 12.36 6.87 3.33
CA ASP A 80 13.75 6.90 2.92
C ASP A 80 14.03 5.87 1.81
N ALA A 81 15.10 6.06 1.06
CA ALA A 81 15.61 5.09 0.10
C ALA A 81 17.14 5.19 0.02
N TYR A 82 17.82 4.09 0.28
CA TYR A 82 19.28 4.04 0.33
C TYR A 82 19.83 2.71 -0.21
N ILE A 83 21.13 2.71 -0.52
CA ILE A 83 21.86 1.52 -0.96
C ILE A 83 22.71 1.04 0.21
N LEU A 84 22.69 -0.27 0.48
CA LEU A 84 23.60 -0.89 1.44
C LEU A 84 24.84 -1.40 0.71
N ASP A 85 25.95 -0.67 0.88
CA ASP A 85 27.25 -0.91 0.23
C ASP A 85 27.82 -2.32 0.44
N SER A 86 27.37 -3.03 1.48
CA SER A 86 27.86 -4.37 1.78
C SER A 86 27.24 -5.49 0.95
N GLU A 87 26.06 -5.26 0.35
CA GLU A 87 25.25 -6.34 -0.27
C GLU A 87 24.62 -5.97 -1.63
N ASP A 88 24.99 -4.84 -2.24
CA ASP A 88 24.40 -4.34 -3.51
C ASP A 88 22.85 -4.28 -3.45
N GLU A 89 22.34 -3.96 -2.26
CA GLU A 89 20.91 -3.92 -1.96
C GLU A 89 20.37 -2.49 -2.05
N LEU A 90 19.27 -2.33 -2.75
CA LEU A 90 18.42 -1.15 -2.65
C LEU A 90 17.36 -1.38 -1.58
N VAL A 91 17.33 -0.53 -0.56
CA VAL A 91 16.30 -0.54 0.48
C VAL A 91 15.42 0.69 0.32
N ILE A 92 14.11 0.48 0.30
CA ILE A 92 13.09 1.54 0.29
C ILE A 92 12.25 1.40 1.56
N GLU A 93 12.32 2.40 2.43
CA GLU A 93 11.51 2.51 3.63
C GLU A 93 10.23 3.28 3.35
N TYR A 94 9.09 2.77 3.83
CA TYR A 94 7.80 3.43 3.65
C TYR A 94 6.86 3.23 4.83
N ALA A 95 6.03 4.24 5.07
CA ALA A 95 5.02 4.25 6.11
C ALA A 95 3.77 3.45 5.70
N THR A 96 3.28 2.65 6.63
CA THR A 96 1.99 1.94 6.58
C THR A 96 1.14 2.33 7.79
N GLN A 97 -0.12 1.92 7.83
CA GLN A 97 -0.97 2.15 9.02
C GLN A 97 -0.43 1.45 10.28
N ARG A 98 0.45 0.45 10.10
CA ARG A 98 1.06 -0.34 11.19
C ARG A 98 2.43 0.17 11.63
N GLY A 99 3.00 1.15 10.92
CA GLY A 99 4.34 1.68 11.14
C GLY A 99 5.19 1.70 9.87
N VAL A 100 6.48 1.99 10.03
CA VAL A 100 7.45 1.97 8.93
C VAL A 100 7.83 0.53 8.62
N THR A 101 7.85 0.20 7.33
CA THR A 101 8.31 -1.09 6.81
C THR A 101 9.27 -0.85 5.65
N GLN A 102 9.95 -1.91 5.22
CA GLN A 102 10.99 -1.85 4.20
C GLN A 102 10.71 -2.82 3.04
N ALA A 103 11.03 -2.39 1.83
CA ALA A 103 11.12 -3.23 0.64
C ALA A 103 12.59 -3.29 0.22
N VAL A 104 13.13 -4.51 0.12
CA VAL A 104 14.53 -4.77 -0.22
C VAL A 104 14.60 -5.37 -1.62
N PHE A 105 15.50 -4.85 -2.44
CA PHE A 105 15.75 -5.31 -3.80
C PHE A 105 17.24 -5.59 -3.98
N PHE A 106 17.55 -6.73 -4.59
CA PHE A 106 18.90 -7.21 -4.80
C PHE A 106 19.27 -7.00 -6.27
N ALA A 107 20.46 -6.47 -6.53
CA ALA A 107 21.02 -6.39 -7.88
C ALA A 107 21.88 -7.62 -8.19
N ASP A 108 21.75 -8.20 -9.39
CA ASP A 108 22.65 -9.27 -9.86
C ASP A 108 23.73 -8.68 -10.79
N ILE A 109 24.69 -8.00 -10.17
CA ILE A 109 25.83 -7.38 -10.85
C ILE A 109 27.12 -7.91 -10.24
N ASN A 110 27.75 -8.85 -10.95
CA ASN A 110 29.07 -9.43 -10.61
C ASN A 110 30.21 -8.80 -11.43
#